data_AF-D2PC21-F1
#
_entry.id   AF-D2PC21-F1
#
_cell.length_a   1.000
_cell.length_b   1.000
_cell.length_c   1.000
_cell.angle_alpha   90.00
_cell.angle_beta   90.00
_cell.angle_gamma   90.00
#
_symmetry.space_group_name_H-M   'P 1'
#
loop_
_entity.id
_entity.type
_entity.pdbx_description
1 polymer ?
#
loop_
_entity_poly.entity_id
_entity_poly.type
_entity_poly.pdbx_seq_one_letter_code
_entity_poly.pdbx_strand_id
1 'polypeptide(L)'
;MPEECTIIQSREGYLIDSCTGEVLDFVAYDNVDYSSLEYYERVSSQKREEKKEVRDMKKIVLNYLLSVMSDEEKDKFYRILNEVEKYRRPDAATYLAIYEYILSKENKTVDRNYIKFLEVKGVGRYAIRQKKKLLRKMFKEDPVLEYINNEYSGNKEEALKIYEILKKKNLIYGRAETRKRILLEYLNDSRKKKLLEEYYVENLIRWNFNNIITFQLI
;
A
#
# COMPACT_ATOMS: atom_id res chain seq x y z
N MET A 1 -0.66 71.68 45.70
CA MET A 1 0.33 71.43 44.63
C MET A 1 -0.47 70.80 43.49
N PRO A 2 -0.52 71.37 42.28
CA PRO A 2 -1.24 70.73 41.19
C PRO A 2 -0.52 69.43 40.86
N GLU A 3 -1.25 68.31 40.88
CA GLU A 3 -0.74 67.00 40.51
C GLU A 3 -0.37 67.05 39.02
N GLU A 4 0.93 66.95 38.71
CA GLU A 4 1.40 66.92 37.33
C GLU A 4 0.92 65.62 36.69
N CYS A 5 0.05 65.74 35.68
CA CYS A 5 -0.40 64.62 34.88
C CYS A 5 0.79 64.01 34.16
N THR A 6 1.03 62.72 34.37
CA THR A 6 2.16 61.99 33.79
C THR A 6 1.63 60.81 32.98
N ILE A 7 2.32 60.49 31.89
CA ILE A 7 1.98 59.33 31.06
C ILE A 7 2.58 58.08 31.74
N ILE A 8 1.72 57.16 32.16
CA ILE A 8 2.08 55.95 32.89
C ILE A 8 1.85 54.73 31.98
N GLN A 9 2.78 53.77 32.00
CA GLN A 9 2.62 52.51 31.29
C GLN A 9 1.87 51.48 32.16
N SER A 10 0.77 50.94 31.64
CA SER A 10 0.01 49.89 32.32
C SER A 10 0.73 48.54 32.26
N ARG A 11 0.36 47.61 33.15
CA ARG A 11 0.89 46.23 33.14
C ARG A 11 0.63 45.49 31.83
N GLU A 12 -0.36 45.95 31.06
CA GLU A 12 -0.74 45.40 29.76
C GLU A 12 -0.12 46.19 28.60
N GLY A 13 0.88 47.05 28.86
CA GLY A 13 1.75 47.65 27.84
C GLY A 13 1.22 48.94 27.22
N TYR A 14 0.06 49.44 27.67
CA TYR A 14 -0.56 50.66 27.17
C TYR A 14 0.01 51.91 27.85
N LEU A 15 0.20 52.99 27.10
CA LEU A 15 0.51 54.31 27.65
C LEU A 15 -0.80 55.03 27.96
N ILE A 16 -0.99 55.39 29.23
CA ILE A 16 -2.23 55.97 29.75
C ILE A 16 -1.91 57.28 30.45
N ASP A 17 -2.72 58.31 30.18
CA ASP A 17 -2.64 59.57 30.93
C ASP A 17 -3.21 59.37 32.35
N SER A 18 -2.40 59.66 33.38
CA SER A 18 -2.78 59.45 34.78
C SER A 18 -4.00 60.25 35.23
N CYS A 19 -4.34 61.34 34.55
CA CYS A 19 -5.42 62.24 34.95
C CYS A 19 -6.74 61.96 34.22
N THR A 20 -6.69 61.54 32.95
CA THR A 20 -7.89 61.30 32.14
C THR A 20 -8.22 59.82 31.98
N GLY A 21 -7.25 58.93 32.18
CA GLY A 21 -7.41 57.49 31.96
C GLY A 21 -7.52 57.10 30.48
N GLU A 22 -7.28 58.04 29.57
CA GLU A 22 -7.32 57.79 28.13
C GLU A 22 -6.06 57.07 27.66
N VAL A 23 -6.24 56.06 26.81
CA VAL A 23 -5.15 55.29 26.19
C VAL A 23 -4.62 56.10 25.01
N LEU A 24 -3.39 56.60 25.13
CA LEU A 24 -2.80 57.50 24.13
C LEU A 24 -2.11 56.72 23.00
N ASP A 25 -1.42 55.63 23.31
CA ASP A 25 -0.73 54.81 22.31
C ASP A 25 -0.42 53.39 22.84
N PHE A 26 -0.16 52.47 21.92
CA PHE A 26 0.22 51.09 22.20
C PHE A 26 1.71 50.88 21.90
N VAL A 27 2.50 50.53 22.91
CA VAL A 27 3.88 50.11 22.68
C VAL A 27 3.82 48.68 22.14
N ALA A 28 4.18 48.52 20.86
CA ALA A 28 4.26 47.21 20.23
C ALA A 28 5.14 46.27 21.08
N TYR A 29 4.55 45.16 21.50
CA TYR A 29 5.22 44.10 22.23
C TYR A 29 6.25 43.39 21.34
N ASP A 30 7.47 43.91 21.28
CA ASP A 30 8.61 43.10 20.88
C ASP A 30 9.08 42.31 22.11
N ASN A 31 8.83 41.00 22.07
CA ASN A 31 9.19 39.97 23.05
C ASN A 31 8.28 39.83 24.28
N VAL A 32 7.07 39.30 24.06
CA VAL A 32 6.40 38.49 25.09
C VAL A 32 6.83 37.04 24.92
N ASP A 33 7.54 36.50 25.91
CA ASP A 33 7.91 35.08 25.98
C ASP A 33 6.66 34.26 26.34
N TYR A 34 5.98 33.74 25.32
CA TYR A 34 4.73 32.95 25.44
C TYR A 34 4.95 31.54 26.02
N SER A 35 6.09 31.26 26.64
CA SER A 35 6.42 29.96 27.22
C SER A 35 5.62 29.58 28.48
N SER A 36 4.85 30.51 29.07
CA SER A 36 4.11 30.28 30.33
C SER A 36 2.57 30.23 30.19
N LEU A 37 2.01 30.42 29.00
CA LEU A 37 0.58 30.19 28.75
C LEU A 37 0.33 28.74 28.33
N GLU A 38 0.59 27.81 29.25
CA GLU A 38 0.08 26.43 29.15
C GLU A 38 -1.44 26.45 29.37
N TYR A 39 -2.20 26.77 28.32
CA TYR A 39 -3.56 26.29 28.22
C TYR A 39 -3.51 24.77 28.10
N TYR A 40 -4.04 24.10 29.13
CA TYR A 40 -4.25 22.66 29.14
C TYR A 40 -5.24 22.24 28.04
N GLU A 41 -4.76 22.07 26.81
CA GLU A 41 -5.33 21.13 25.84
C GLU A 41 -4.44 19.88 25.80
N ARG A 42 -4.40 19.16 26.93
CA ARG A 42 -3.88 17.78 26.96
C ARG A 42 -4.84 16.84 26.25
N VAL A 43 -4.95 16.91 24.91
CA VAL A 43 -5.15 15.79 23.96
C VAL A 43 -5.11 16.39 22.53
N SER A 44 -3.98 16.32 21.81
CA SER A 44 -3.91 16.08 20.33
C SER A 44 -2.75 16.76 19.57
N SER A 45 -1.80 17.45 20.20
CA SER A 45 -0.64 18.04 19.50
C SER A 45 0.22 16.96 18.81
N GLN A 46 0.61 15.90 19.52
CA GLN A 46 1.34 14.75 18.93
C GLN A 46 0.59 14.13 17.74
N LYS A 47 -0.73 13.90 17.86
CA LYS A 47 -1.55 13.36 16.77
C LYS A 47 -1.63 14.29 15.55
N ARG A 48 -1.52 15.61 15.73
CA ARG A 48 -1.54 16.57 14.62
C ARG A 48 -0.17 16.65 13.93
N GLU A 49 0.91 16.62 14.69
CA GLU A 49 2.29 16.59 14.17
C GLU A 49 2.58 15.28 13.44
N GLU A 50 2.30 14.13 14.05
CA GLU A 50 2.44 12.81 13.41
C GLU A 50 1.62 12.71 12.11
N LYS A 51 0.41 13.28 12.08
CA LYS A 51 -0.42 13.32 10.85
C LYS A 51 0.19 14.21 9.77
N LYS A 52 0.83 15.32 10.12
CA LYS A 52 1.53 16.19 9.18
C LYS A 52 2.76 15.48 8.63
N GLU A 53 3.60 14.91 9.50
CA GLU A 53 4.79 14.16 9.10
C GLU A 53 4.45 12.96 8.19
N VAL A 54 3.42 12.19 8.53
CA VAL A 54 2.95 11.08 7.68
C VAL A 54 2.41 11.57 6.33
N ARG A 55 1.76 12.73 6.28
CA ARG A 55 1.25 13.32 5.03
C ARG A 55 2.39 13.80 4.14
N ASP A 56 3.42 14.38 4.73
CA ASP A 56 4.60 14.85 4.01
C ASP A 56 5.43 13.68 3.49
N MET A 57 5.58 12.61 4.27
CA MET A 57 6.25 11.38 3.83
C MET A 57 5.53 10.74 2.63
N LYS A 58 4.19 10.69 2.63
CA LYS A 58 3.42 10.18 1.48
C LYS A 58 3.68 10.98 0.21
N LYS A 59 3.70 12.32 0.31
CA LYS A 59 3.98 13.20 -0.83
C LYS A 59 5.40 13.01 -1.35
N ILE A 60 6.39 12.97 -0.46
CA ILE A 60 7.80 12.76 -0.82
C ILE A 60 7.96 11.44 -1.58
N VAL A 61 7.38 10.36 -1.04
CA VAL A 61 7.41 9.04 -1.68
C VAL A 61 6.69 9.04 -3.01
N LEU A 62 5.50 9.63 -3.10
CA LEU A 62 4.74 9.69 -4.34
C LEU A 62 5.51 10.46 -5.43
N ASN A 63 6.08 11.62 -5.10
CA ASN A 63 6.86 12.42 -6.05
C ASN A 63 8.10 11.67 -6.54
N TYR A 64 8.80 10.99 -5.64
CA TYR A 64 9.93 10.14 -6.00
C TYR A 64 9.50 9.03 -6.97
N LEU A 65 8.42 8.32 -6.68
CA LEU A 65 7.92 7.25 -7.56
C LEU A 65 7.53 7.80 -8.93
N LEU A 66 6.82 8.93 -8.99
CA LEU A 66 6.44 9.58 -10.25
C LEU A 66 7.65 10.03 -11.09
N SER A 67 8.79 10.35 -10.46
CA SER A 67 10.01 10.70 -11.17
C SER A 67 10.77 9.50 -11.76
N VAL A 68 10.56 8.29 -11.22
CA VAL A 68 11.28 7.08 -11.63
C VAL A 68 10.43 6.19 -12.54
N MET A 69 9.10 6.19 -12.37
CA MET A 69 8.19 5.37 -13.15
C MET A 69 8.04 5.87 -14.59
N SER A 70 7.94 4.94 -15.54
CA SER A 70 7.46 5.24 -16.90
C SER A 70 5.96 5.59 -16.91
N ASP A 71 5.45 6.15 -18.00
CA ASP A 71 4.03 6.51 -18.08
C ASP A 71 3.11 5.28 -18.02
N GLU A 72 3.52 4.15 -18.60
CA GLU A 72 2.80 2.88 -18.47
C GLU A 72 2.80 2.36 -17.02
N GLU A 73 3.91 2.50 -16.30
CA GLU A 73 4.03 2.11 -14.90
C GLU A 73 3.16 3.01 -14.00
N LYS A 74 3.08 4.32 -14.30
CA LYS A 74 2.18 5.26 -13.61
C LYS A 74 0.72 4.87 -13.78
N ASP A 75 0.29 4.52 -14.98
CA ASP A 75 -1.09 4.09 -15.22
C ASP A 75 -1.45 2.83 -14.42
N LYS A 76 -0.56 1.83 -14.42
CA LYS A 76 -0.73 0.61 -13.61
C LYS A 76 -0.76 0.94 -12.11
N PHE A 77 0.12 1.86 -11.67
CA PHE A 77 0.19 2.32 -10.29
C PHE A 77 -1.14 2.93 -9.83
N TYR A 78 -1.71 3.87 -10.59
CA TYR A 78 -2.96 4.50 -10.22
C TYR A 78 -4.15 3.54 -10.27
N ARG A 79 -4.19 2.59 -11.21
CA ARG A 79 -5.21 1.54 -11.23
C ARG A 79 -5.20 0.71 -9.95
N ILE A 80 -4.02 0.24 -9.53
CA ILE A 80 -3.87 -0.55 -8.30
C ILE A 80 -4.18 0.32 -7.08
N LEU A 81 -3.71 1.57 -7.07
CA LEU A 81 -3.95 2.49 -5.97
C LEU A 81 -5.44 2.74 -5.74
N ASN A 82 -6.21 2.99 -6.81
CA ASN A 82 -7.65 3.19 -6.75
C ASN A 82 -8.37 1.97 -6.16
N GLU A 83 -7.94 0.75 -6.51
CA GLU A 83 -8.49 -0.47 -5.90
C GLU A 83 -8.16 -0.57 -4.41
N VAL A 84 -6.95 -0.18 -3.99
CA VAL A 84 -6.57 -0.21 -2.57
C VAL A 84 -7.32 0.84 -1.75
N GLU A 85 -7.52 2.03 -2.31
CA GLU A 85 -8.22 3.14 -1.66
C GLU A 85 -9.67 2.81 -1.27
N LYS A 86 -10.34 1.95 -2.04
CA LYS A 86 -11.68 1.44 -1.72
C LYS A 86 -11.76 0.76 -0.35
N TYR A 87 -10.67 0.11 0.09
CA TYR A 87 -10.66 -0.69 1.31
C TYR A 87 -9.88 -0.03 2.45
N ARG A 88 -8.86 0.77 2.14
CA ARG A 88 -7.98 1.35 3.15
C ARG A 88 -7.29 2.62 2.65
N ARG A 89 -7.14 3.59 3.55
CA ARG A 89 -6.28 4.75 3.31
C ARG A 89 -4.83 4.31 3.11
N PRO A 90 -4.21 4.59 1.94
CA PRO A 90 -2.85 4.17 1.63
C PRO A 90 -1.86 4.97 2.47
N ASP A 91 -0.79 4.33 2.93
CA ASP A 91 0.36 4.97 3.56
C ASP A 91 1.56 4.97 2.60
N ALA A 92 2.66 5.63 2.99
CA ALA A 92 3.86 5.70 2.16
C ALA A 92 4.41 4.31 1.81
N ALA A 93 4.31 3.36 2.75
CA ALA A 93 4.68 1.97 2.52
C ALA A 93 3.76 1.27 1.51
N THR A 94 2.46 1.61 1.47
CA THR A 94 1.54 1.13 0.42
C THR A 94 2.00 1.60 -0.96
N TYR A 95 2.37 2.87 -1.15
CA TYR A 95 2.84 3.36 -2.44
C TYR A 95 4.09 2.61 -2.92
N LEU A 96 5.08 2.47 -2.03
CA LEU A 96 6.30 1.72 -2.33
C LEU A 96 6.02 0.25 -2.64
N ALA A 97 5.06 -0.37 -1.94
CA ALA A 97 4.66 -1.74 -2.19
C ALA A 97 3.96 -1.93 -3.54
N ILE A 98 3.15 -0.97 -3.99
CA ILE A 98 2.52 -0.99 -5.32
C ILE A 98 3.59 -0.89 -6.40
N TYR A 99 4.53 0.03 -6.26
CA TYR A 99 5.64 0.17 -7.20
C TYR A 99 6.48 -1.11 -7.31
N GLU A 100 6.94 -1.66 -6.18
CA GLU A 100 7.69 -2.92 -6.22
C GLU A 100 6.87 -4.11 -6.73
N TYR A 101 5.54 -4.06 -6.58
CA TYR A 101 4.65 -5.07 -7.13
C TYR A 101 4.58 -4.99 -8.66
N ILE A 102 4.49 -3.79 -9.22
CA ILE A 102 4.52 -3.57 -10.68
C ILE A 102 5.85 -4.07 -11.26
N LEU A 103 6.97 -3.66 -10.66
CA LEU A 103 8.29 -4.12 -11.10
C LEU A 103 8.42 -5.64 -11.08
N SER A 104 7.91 -6.30 -10.02
CA SER A 104 7.94 -7.76 -9.94
C SER A 104 7.11 -8.46 -11.02
N LYS A 105 6.06 -7.82 -11.55
CA LYS A 105 5.28 -8.36 -12.67
C LYS A 105 5.97 -8.22 -14.02
N GLU A 106 6.86 -7.25 -14.14
CA GLU A 106 7.65 -7.02 -15.33
C GLU A 106 9.02 -7.70 -15.27
N ASN A 107 9.26 -8.56 -14.27
CA ASN A 107 10.54 -9.19 -13.98
C ASN A 107 11.71 -8.18 -13.83
N LYS A 108 11.40 -6.96 -13.37
CA LYS A 108 12.37 -5.91 -13.09
C LYS A 108 12.76 -5.92 -11.62
N THR A 109 14.00 -5.56 -11.34
CA THR A 109 14.52 -5.37 -9.98
C THR A 109 14.53 -3.90 -9.60
N VAL A 110 14.47 -3.61 -8.30
CA VAL A 110 14.57 -2.25 -7.78
C VAL A 110 16.00 -1.73 -7.87
N ASP A 111 16.15 -0.49 -8.30
CA ASP A 111 17.45 0.15 -8.49
C ASP A 111 18.18 0.45 -7.17
N ARG A 112 19.50 0.61 -7.26
CA ARG A 112 20.33 1.02 -6.11
C ARG A 112 19.90 2.37 -5.53
N ASN A 113 19.42 3.29 -6.37
CA ASN A 113 18.93 4.60 -5.93
C ASN A 113 17.66 4.48 -5.09
N TYR A 114 16.79 3.52 -5.42
CA TYR A 114 15.60 3.20 -4.63
C TYR A 114 15.98 2.70 -3.24
N ILE A 115 16.98 1.82 -3.15
CA ILE A 115 17.46 1.29 -1.85
C ILE A 115 17.98 2.42 -0.97
N LYS A 116 18.81 3.32 -1.52
CA LYS A 116 19.31 4.51 -0.81
C LYS A 116 18.16 5.42 -0.36
N PHE A 117 17.15 5.62 -1.21
CA PHE A 117 15.98 6.42 -0.87
C PHE A 117 15.22 5.84 0.32
N LEU A 118 15.02 4.51 0.36
CA LEU A 118 14.38 3.84 1.49
C LEU A 118 15.14 4.04 2.81
N GLU A 119 16.47 3.93 2.77
CA GLU A 119 17.34 4.09 3.93
C GLU A 119 17.27 5.52 4.49
N VAL A 120 17.36 6.53 3.60
CA VAL A 120 17.30 7.94 3.98
C VAL A 120 15.92 8.34 4.55
N LYS A 121 14.84 7.78 4.00
CA LYS A 121 13.47 8.12 4.42
C LYS A 121 12.94 7.27 5.57
N GLY A 122 13.70 6.29 6.04
CA GLY A 122 13.33 5.45 7.18
C GLY A 122 12.11 4.56 6.92
N VAL A 123 11.77 4.27 5.67
CA VAL A 123 10.65 3.36 5.38
C VAL A 123 11.12 1.91 5.51
N GLY A 124 10.65 1.23 6.55
CA GLY A 124 11.07 -0.13 6.86
C GLY A 124 10.71 -1.14 5.77
N ARG A 125 11.70 -1.91 5.30
CA ARG A 125 11.52 -3.03 4.33
C ARG A 125 10.44 -4.02 4.77
N TYR A 126 10.32 -4.25 6.08
CA TYR A 126 9.29 -5.12 6.64
C TYR A 126 7.88 -4.60 6.38
N ALA A 127 7.64 -3.28 6.53
CA ALA A 127 6.34 -2.68 6.27
C ALA A 127 5.93 -2.85 4.81
N ILE A 128 6.86 -2.56 3.87
CA ILE A 128 6.65 -2.74 2.43
C ILE A 128 6.32 -4.21 2.12
N ARG A 129 7.07 -5.16 2.69
CA ARG A 129 6.82 -6.60 2.52
C ARG A 129 5.41 -7.01 2.97
N GLN A 130 4.94 -6.49 4.10
CA GLN A 130 3.59 -6.79 4.59
C GLN A 130 2.51 -6.21 3.67
N LYS A 131 2.72 -4.99 3.15
CA LYS A 131 1.80 -4.38 2.18
C LYS A 131 1.77 -5.16 0.86
N LYS A 132 2.90 -5.62 0.33
CA LYS A 132 2.94 -6.52 -0.85
C LYS A 132 2.20 -7.83 -0.63
N LYS A 133 2.28 -8.41 0.58
CA LYS A 133 1.47 -9.61 0.93
C LYS A 133 -0.03 -9.31 0.87
N LEU A 134 -0.45 -8.12 1.30
CA LEU A 134 -1.86 -7.71 1.20
C LEU A 134 -2.27 -7.51 -0.25
N LEU A 135 -1.44 -6.85 -1.07
CA LEU A 135 -1.71 -6.69 -2.51
C LEU A 135 -1.92 -8.05 -3.19
N ARG A 136 -1.03 -9.02 -2.98
CA ARG A 136 -1.21 -10.39 -3.51
C ARG A 136 -2.52 -11.04 -3.07
N LYS A 137 -2.93 -10.84 -1.82
CA LYS A 137 -4.22 -11.36 -1.32
C LYS A 137 -5.40 -10.67 -2.00
N MET A 138 -5.35 -9.34 -2.16
CA MET A 138 -6.42 -8.55 -2.79
C MET A 138 -6.61 -8.94 -4.25
N PHE A 139 -5.52 -9.10 -4.99
CA PHE A 139 -5.55 -9.56 -6.38
C PHE A 139 -5.63 -11.08 -6.54
N LYS A 140 -5.86 -11.83 -5.43
CA LYS A 140 -5.96 -13.30 -5.38
C LYS A 140 -4.83 -14.02 -6.12
N GLU A 141 -3.63 -13.48 -6.05
CA GLU A 141 -2.48 -14.05 -6.75
C GLU A 141 -2.00 -15.30 -6.04
N ASP A 142 -2.14 -16.41 -6.74
CA ASP A 142 -1.64 -17.67 -6.28
C ASP A 142 -0.10 -17.67 -6.44
N PRO A 143 0.70 -17.86 -5.37
CA PRO A 143 2.16 -17.89 -5.48
C PRO A 143 2.68 -18.93 -6.48
N VAL A 144 1.89 -19.98 -6.73
CA VAL A 144 2.21 -21.00 -7.73
C VAL A 144 1.94 -20.50 -9.15
N LEU A 145 0.93 -19.65 -9.37
CA LEU A 145 0.72 -18.99 -10.66
C LEU A 145 1.86 -18.01 -10.96
N GLU A 146 2.32 -17.27 -9.94
CA GLU A 146 3.49 -16.40 -10.04
C GLU A 146 4.75 -17.20 -10.43
N TYR A 147 4.96 -18.36 -9.82
CA TYR A 147 6.02 -19.29 -10.19
C TYR A 147 5.93 -19.74 -11.66
N ILE A 148 4.75 -20.17 -12.11
CA ILE A 148 4.54 -20.66 -13.49
C ILE A 148 4.85 -19.56 -14.52
N ASN A 149 4.43 -18.33 -14.24
CA ASN A 149 4.56 -17.22 -15.19
C ASN A 149 5.99 -16.67 -15.26
N ASN A 150 6.70 -16.60 -14.13
CA ASN A 150 7.97 -15.88 -14.04
C ASN A 150 9.21 -16.79 -13.93
N GLU A 151 9.14 -17.86 -13.13
CA GLU A 151 10.31 -18.69 -12.79
C GLU A 151 10.38 -20.02 -13.55
N TYR A 152 9.24 -20.55 -14.03
CA TYR A 152 9.21 -21.85 -14.70
C TYR A 152 9.79 -21.77 -16.13
N SER A 153 10.80 -22.58 -16.40
CA SER A 153 11.52 -22.63 -17.68
C SER A 153 10.93 -23.58 -18.71
N GLY A 154 9.95 -24.42 -18.32
CA GLY A 154 9.27 -25.35 -19.23
C GLY A 154 8.08 -24.71 -19.96
N ASN A 155 7.20 -25.55 -20.52
CA ASN A 155 5.98 -25.08 -21.17
C ASN A 155 4.99 -24.50 -20.15
N LYS A 156 4.85 -23.17 -20.15
CA LYS A 156 4.02 -22.41 -19.21
C LYS A 156 2.53 -22.72 -19.38
N GLU A 157 2.06 -22.90 -20.62
CA GLU A 157 0.65 -23.21 -20.89
C GLU A 157 0.25 -24.58 -20.32
N GLU A 158 1.14 -25.57 -20.47
CA GLU A 158 0.93 -26.90 -19.92
C GLU A 158 0.91 -26.88 -18.38
N ALA A 159 1.84 -26.13 -17.77
CA ALA A 159 1.90 -25.95 -16.32
C ALA A 159 0.65 -25.24 -15.77
N LEU A 160 0.13 -24.23 -16.48
CA LEU A 160 -1.12 -23.58 -16.12
C LEU A 160 -2.31 -24.54 -16.18
N LYS A 161 -2.45 -25.29 -17.27
CA LYS A 161 -3.52 -26.29 -17.42
C LYS A 161 -3.51 -27.32 -16.31
N ILE A 162 -2.35 -27.93 -16.03
CA ILE A 162 -2.20 -28.92 -14.95
C ILE A 162 -2.53 -28.29 -13.60
N TYR A 163 -2.04 -27.07 -13.33
CA TYR A 163 -2.30 -26.39 -12.07
C TYR A 163 -3.80 -26.11 -11.84
N GLU A 164 -4.52 -25.67 -12.87
CA GLU A 164 -5.97 -25.45 -12.78
C GLU A 164 -6.73 -26.73 -12.47
N ILE A 165 -6.34 -27.85 -13.09
CA ILE A 165 -6.97 -29.15 -12.85
C ILE A 165 -6.75 -29.59 -11.40
N LEU A 166 -5.50 -29.52 -10.94
CA LEU A 166 -5.14 -29.88 -9.57
C LEU A 166 -5.88 -29.02 -8.54
N LYS A 167 -6.10 -27.73 -8.85
CA LYS A 167 -6.88 -26.81 -8.02
C LYS A 167 -8.37 -27.14 -8.02
N LYS A 168 -8.98 -27.39 -9.19
CA LYS A 168 -10.41 -27.78 -9.31
C LYS A 168 -10.71 -29.07 -8.55
N LYS A 169 -9.77 -30.01 -8.52
CA LYS A 169 -9.91 -31.31 -7.85
C LYS A 169 -9.46 -31.30 -6.38
N ASN A 170 -9.07 -30.16 -5.82
CA ASN A 170 -8.51 -30.06 -4.48
C ASN A 170 -7.29 -30.98 -4.23
N LEU A 171 -6.56 -31.36 -5.28
CA LEU A 171 -5.34 -32.18 -5.21
C LEU A 171 -4.11 -31.36 -4.80
N ILE A 172 -4.19 -30.04 -4.99
CA ILE A 172 -3.16 -29.09 -4.56
C ILE A 172 -3.56 -28.50 -3.21
N TYR A 173 -2.73 -28.75 -2.19
CA TYR A 173 -2.99 -28.35 -0.81
C TYR A 173 -1.73 -27.83 -0.09
N GLY A 174 -1.97 -27.14 1.02
CA GLY A 174 -0.92 -26.65 1.91
C GLY A 174 -0.27 -25.33 1.46
N ARG A 175 0.97 -25.11 1.92
CA ARG A 175 1.74 -23.87 1.69
C ARG A 175 2.19 -23.76 0.23
N ALA A 176 2.64 -22.58 -0.18
CA ALA A 176 3.08 -22.34 -1.56
C ALA A 176 4.15 -23.34 -2.04
N GLU A 177 5.11 -23.69 -1.18
CA GLU A 177 6.18 -24.64 -1.47
C GLU A 177 5.66 -26.06 -1.72
N THR A 178 4.72 -26.54 -0.91
CA THR A 178 4.12 -27.88 -1.11
C THR A 178 3.31 -27.90 -2.40
N ARG A 179 2.54 -26.84 -2.68
CA ARG A 179 1.77 -26.71 -3.92
C ARG A 179 2.66 -26.65 -5.16
N LYS A 180 3.80 -25.94 -5.09
CA LYS A 180 4.84 -25.91 -6.14
C LYS A 180 5.46 -27.29 -6.35
N ARG A 181 5.77 -28.02 -5.28
CA ARG A 181 6.30 -29.40 -5.37
C ARG A 181 5.31 -30.35 -6.03
N ILE A 182 4.04 -30.31 -5.62
CA ILE A 182 2.97 -31.12 -6.22
C ILE A 182 2.89 -30.81 -7.72
N LEU A 183 2.85 -29.52 -8.10
CA LEU A 183 2.84 -29.14 -9.51
C LEU A 183 4.05 -29.71 -10.29
N LEU A 184 5.26 -29.60 -9.75
CA LEU A 184 6.48 -30.12 -10.38
C LEU A 184 6.48 -31.65 -10.51
N GLU A 185 5.95 -32.36 -9.51
CA GLU A 185 5.78 -33.82 -9.60
C GLU A 185 4.87 -34.22 -10.77
N TYR A 186 3.76 -33.50 -10.98
CA TYR A 186 2.86 -33.75 -12.10
C TYR A 186 3.44 -33.28 -13.45
N LEU A 187 4.33 -32.29 -13.45
CA LEU A 187 5.01 -31.84 -14.66
C LEU A 187 6.14 -32.78 -15.10
N ASN A 188 6.80 -33.46 -14.17
CA ASN A 188 7.91 -34.36 -14.47
C ASN A 188 7.45 -35.80 -14.77
N ASP A 189 6.32 -36.25 -14.21
CA ASP A 189 5.85 -37.63 -14.34
C ASP A 189 4.80 -37.78 -15.46
N SER A 190 5.19 -38.40 -16.57
CA SER A 190 4.34 -38.62 -17.74
C SER A 190 3.10 -39.49 -17.46
N ARG A 191 3.15 -40.36 -16.45
CA ARG A 191 2.00 -41.20 -16.06
C ARG A 191 0.95 -40.38 -15.32
N LYS A 192 1.38 -39.48 -14.43
CA LYS A 192 0.49 -38.58 -13.71
C LYS A 192 -0.19 -37.56 -14.63
N LYS A 193 0.48 -37.15 -15.72
CA LYS A 193 -0.13 -36.34 -16.79
C LYS A 193 -1.25 -37.08 -17.51
N LYS A 194 -1.00 -38.33 -17.93
CA LYS A 194 -2.01 -39.16 -18.60
C LYS A 194 -3.24 -39.40 -17.73
N LEU A 195 -3.06 -39.63 -16.43
CA LEU A 195 -4.18 -39.74 -15.50
C LEU A 195 -5.05 -38.46 -15.52
N LEU A 196 -4.45 -37.26 -15.56
CA LEU A 196 -5.23 -36.02 -15.63
C LEU A 196 -5.98 -35.86 -16.97
N GLU A 197 -5.43 -36.36 -18.07
CA GLU A 197 -6.03 -36.34 -19.41
C GLU A 197 -7.17 -37.37 -19.57
N GLU A 198 -6.97 -38.61 -19.10
CA GLU A 198 -8.00 -39.68 -19.12
C GLU A 198 -9.24 -39.27 -18.32
N TYR A 199 -9.05 -38.61 -17.18
CA TYR A 199 -10.14 -38.04 -16.39
C TYR A 199 -10.87 -36.88 -17.10
N TYR A 200 -10.24 -36.18 -18.04
CA TYR A 200 -10.86 -35.11 -18.82
C TYR A 200 -11.88 -35.69 -19.80
N VAL A 201 -11.51 -36.79 -20.45
CA VAL A 201 -12.36 -37.53 -21.39
C VAL A 201 -13.58 -38.10 -20.67
N GLU A 202 -13.40 -38.76 -19.52
CA GLU A 202 -14.54 -39.27 -18.75
C GLU A 202 -15.50 -38.18 -18.27
N ASN A 203 -15.01 -37.02 -17.81
CA ASN A 203 -15.88 -35.93 -17.36
C ASN A 203 -16.61 -35.23 -18.53
N LEU A 204 -15.97 -35.07 -19.69
CA LEU A 204 -16.63 -34.58 -20.91
C LEU A 204 -17.72 -35.55 -21.38
N ILE A 205 -17.43 -36.85 -21.38
CA ILE A 205 -18.38 -37.89 -21.72
C ILE A 205 -19.57 -37.84 -20.75
N ARG A 206 -19.32 -37.78 -19.43
CA ARG A 206 -20.38 -37.73 -18.41
C ARG A 206 -21.23 -36.46 -18.47
N TRP A 207 -20.62 -35.32 -18.78
CA TRP A 207 -21.33 -34.04 -18.96
C TRP A 207 -22.20 -34.04 -20.23
N ASN A 208 -21.69 -34.60 -21.34
CA ASN A 208 -22.46 -34.77 -22.57
C ASN A 208 -23.63 -35.75 -22.38
N PHE A 209 -23.45 -36.85 -21.66
CA PHE A 209 -24.54 -37.79 -21.37
C PHE A 209 -25.65 -37.17 -20.52
N ASN A 210 -25.32 -36.36 -19.51
CA ASN A 210 -26.34 -35.69 -18.70
C ASN A 210 -27.14 -34.66 -19.49
N ASN A 211 -26.51 -33.93 -20.42
CA ASN A 211 -27.21 -32.97 -21.28
C ASN A 211 -28.10 -33.64 -22.34
N ILE A 212 -27.71 -34.82 -22.85
CA ILE A 212 -28.53 -35.60 -23.79
C ILE A 212 -29.79 -36.14 -23.11
N ILE A 213 -29.67 -36.63 -21.86
CA ILE A 213 -30.82 -37.12 -21.09
C ILE A 213 -31.81 -35.99 -20.78
N THR A 214 -31.33 -34.79 -20.47
CA THR A 214 -32.23 -33.63 -20.23
C THR A 214 -32.94 -33.13 -21.47
N PHE A 215 -32.40 -33.34 -22.68
CA PHE A 215 -33.05 -32.95 -23.94
C PHE A 215 -34.01 -34.01 -24.51
N GLN A 216 -33.95 -35.26 -24.05
CA GLN A 216 -34.93 -36.30 -24.39
C GLN A 216 -36.14 -36.35 -23.45
N LEU A 217 -36.13 -35.56 -22.37
CA LEU A 217 -37.19 -35.50 -21.34
C LEU A 217 -38.00 -34.20 -21.37
N ILE A 218 -37.84 -33.36 -22.40
CA ILE A 218 -38.69 -32.20 -22.74
C ILE A 218 -39.48 -32.56 -23.99
#